data_AF-A0A6C0F764-F1
#
_entry.id   AF-A0A6C0F764-F1
#
_cell.length_a   1.000
_cell.length_b   1.000
_cell.length_c   1.000
_cell.angle_alpha   90.00
_cell.angle_beta   90.00
_cell.angle_gamma   90.00
#
_symmetry.space_group_name_H-M   'P 1'
#
loop_
_entity.id
_entity.type
_entity.pdbx_description
1 polymer ?
#
loop_
_entity_poly.entity_id
_entity_poly.type
_entity_poly.pdbx_seq_one_letter_code
_entity_poly.pdbx_strand_id
1 'polypeptide(L)' 'MVEVYARNINNHGILLNSDRFSLRCRQRAKTAEGFKTESLRFVSYKEAVKLSNKGRLFGPFDFYTISKL' A
#
# COMPACT_ATOMS: atom_id res chain seq x y z
N MET A 1 -0.60 10.86 -9.41
CA MET A 1 -1.07 10.21 -8.16
C MET A 1 -1.91 9.00 -8.53
N VAL A 2 -1.81 7.91 -7.79
CA VAL A 2 -2.56 6.67 -8.00
C VAL A 2 -3.06 6.21 -6.63
N GLU A 3 -4.33 5.84 -6.57
CA GLU A 3 -4.94 5.26 -5.39
C GLU A 3 -4.85 3.74 -5.46
N VAL A 4 -4.38 3.10 -4.40
CA VAL A 4 -4.27 1.65 -4.33
C VAL A 4 -4.75 1.13 -2.99
N TYR A 5 -5.36 -0.06 -3.02
CA TYR A 5 -5.74 -0.77 -1.81
C TYR A 5 -4.66 -1.77 -1.43
N ALA A 6 -4.26 -1.80 -0.17
CA ALA A 6 -3.35 -2.78 0.37
C ALA A 6 -3.86 -3.36 1.70
N ARG A 7 -3.27 -4.47 2.13
CA ARG A 7 -3.43 -5.01 3.48
C ARG A 7 -2.26 -4.64 4.37
N ASN A 8 -2.57 -4.24 5.60
CA ASN A 8 -1.57 -4.12 6.64
C ASN A 8 -1.31 -5.47 7.34
N ILE A 9 -0.36 -5.48 8.29
CA ILE A 9 0.00 -6.65 9.09
C ILE A 9 -1.16 -7.25 9.89
N ASN A 10 -2.18 -6.44 10.23
CA ASN A 10 -3.37 -6.85 10.97
C ASN A 10 -4.51 -7.34 10.06
N ASN A 11 -4.24 -7.55 8.76
CA ASN A 11 -5.23 -7.90 7.74
C ASN A 11 -6.36 -6.87 7.54
N HIS A 12 -6.16 -5.63 7.96
CA HIS A 12 -7.05 -4.52 7.62
C HIS A 12 -6.70 -3.98 6.23
N GLY A 13 -7.71 -3.51 5.52
CA GLY A 13 -7.56 -2.79 4.27
C GLY A 13 -7.13 -1.36 4.56
N ILE A 14 -6.18 -0.88 3.76
CA ILE A 14 -5.75 0.52 3.75
C ILE A 14 -5.87 1.06 2.33
N LEU A 15 -6.44 2.26 2.20
CA LEU A 15 -6.42 3.05 0.98
C LEU A 15 -5.18 3.94 1.00
N LEU A 16 -4.31 3.77 0.00
CA LEU A 16 -3.05 4.50 -0.13
C LEU A 16 -3.09 5.43 -1.33
N ASN A 17 -2.79 6.71 -1.08
CA ASN A 17 -2.52 7.70 -2.10
C ASN A 17 -1.02 7.74 -2.35
N SER A 18 -0.59 7.36 -3.55
CA SER A 18 0.84 7.22 -3.84
C SER A 18 1.18 7.60 -5.28
N ASP A 19 2.45 7.52 -5.64
CA ASP A 19 2.94 7.62 -7.00
C ASP A 19 3.51 6.28 -7.47
N ARG A 20 3.65 6.11 -8.80
CA ARG A 20 4.09 4.82 -9.37
C ARG A 20 5.50 4.43 -8.91
N PHE A 21 6.35 5.41 -8.62
CA PHE A 21 7.72 5.17 -8.19
C PHE A 21 7.79 4.64 -6.76
N SER A 22 7.08 5.25 -5.81
CA SER A 22 7.00 4.75 -4.42
C SER A 22 6.44 3.33 -4.36
N LEU A 23 5.40 3.05 -5.17
CA LEU A 23 4.80 1.72 -5.25
C LEU A 23 5.77 0.66 -5.80
N ARG A 24 6.61 1.00 -6.78
CA ARG A 24 7.64 0.10 -7.34
C ARG A 24 8.71 -0.28 -6.30
N CYS A 25 9.15 0.66 -5.47
CA CYS A 25 10.11 0.37 -4.40
C CYS A 25 9.55 -0.66 -3.40
N ARG A 26 8.28 -0.49 -3.00
CA ARG A 26 7.60 -1.44 -2.11
C ARG A 26 7.31 -2.79 -2.73
N GLN A 27 7.04 -2.85 -4.03
CA GLN A 27 6.97 -4.13 -4.75
C GLN A 27 8.30 -4.89 -4.69
N ARG A 28 9.43 -4.18 -4.72
CA ARG A 28 10.78 -4.76 -4.61
C ARG A 28 11.23 -5.06 -3.19
N ALA A 29 10.37 -4.87 -2.18
CA ALA A 29 10.69 -5.09 -0.77
C ALA A 29 11.93 -4.29 -0.30
N LYS A 30 12.12 -3.07 -0.84
CA LYS A 30 13.23 -2.17 -0.50
C LYS A 30 12.73 -0.75 -0.22
N THR A 31 13.35 -0.08 0.75
CA THR A 31 13.15 1.35 0.99
C THR A 31 14.00 2.20 0.04
N ALA A 32 13.77 3.52 0.07
CA ALA A 32 14.59 4.55 -0.56
C ALA A 32 16.10 4.39 -0.34
N GLU A 33 16.46 3.96 0.87
CA GLU A 33 17.82 3.85 1.38
C GLU A 33 18.42 2.46 1.13
N GLY A 34 17.69 1.58 0.44
CA GLY A 34 18.13 0.23 0.11
C GLY A 34 17.90 -0.81 1.22
N PHE A 35 17.31 -0.42 2.35
CA PHE A 35 16.97 -1.36 3.41
C PHE A 35 15.84 -2.29 2.99
N LYS A 36 15.97 -3.58 3.35
CA LYS A 36 14.92 -4.57 3.12
C LYS A 36 13.70 -4.21 3.95
N THR A 37 12.52 -4.28 3.34
CA THR A 37 11.27 -3.97 4.02
C THR A 37 10.17 -4.89 3.51
N GLU A 38 9.12 -5.08 4.30
CA GLU A 38 8.01 -5.94 3.86
C GLU A 38 7.34 -5.39 2.61
N SER A 39 6.98 -6.29 1.69
CA SER A 39 6.22 -5.94 0.50
C SER A 39 4.79 -5.59 0.87
N LEU A 40 4.23 -4.59 0.18
CA LEU A 40 2.80 -4.28 0.30
C LEU A 40 1.98 -5.41 -0.33
N ARG A 41 0.98 -5.89 0.41
CA ARG A 41 0.00 -6.87 -0.08
C ARG A 41 -1.15 -6.14 -0.74
N PHE A 42 -1.02 -5.83 -2.02
CA PHE A 42 -2.09 -5.18 -2.77
C PHE A 42 -3.33 -6.06 -2.81
N VAL A 43 -4.51 -5.44 -2.70
CA VAL A 43 -5.80 -6.12 -2.76
C VAL A 43 -6.65 -5.55 -3.88
N SER A 44 -7.50 -6.40 -4.45
CA SER A 44 -8.45 -5.96 -5.46
C SER A 44 -9.53 -5.07 -4.85
N TYR A 45 -10.17 -4.23 -5.66
CA TYR A 45 -11.29 -3.41 -5.23
C TYR A 45 -12.42 -4.24 -4.60
N LYS A 46 -12.76 -5.40 -5.18
CA LYS A 46 -13.79 -6.30 -4.64
C LYS A 46 -13.47 -6.77 -3.22
N GLU A 47 -12.19 -7.03 -2.95
CA GLU A 47 -11.74 -7.44 -1.63
C GLU A 47 -11.72 -6.26 -0.64
N ALA A 48 -11.35 -5.07 -1.09
CA ALA A 48 -11.45 -3.85 -0.29
C ALA A 48 -12.89 -3.54 0.11
N VAL A 49 -13.87 -3.70 -0.79
CA VAL A 49 -15.31 -3.55 -0.46
C VAL A 49 -15.74 -4.56 0.61
N LYS A 50 -15.29 -5.82 0.53
CA LYS A 50 -15.56 -6.82 1.58
C LYS A 50 -14.97 -6.43 2.94
N LEU A 51 -13.80 -5.79 2.95
CA LEU A 51 -13.18 -5.28 4.18
C LEU A 51 -13.92 -4.05 4.71
N SER A 52 -14.36 -3.16 3.81
CA SER A 52 -15.17 -1.98 4.15
C SER A 52 -16.49 -2.37 4.82
N ASN A 53 -17.21 -3.35 4.27
CA ASN A 53 -18.46 -3.86 4.85
C ASN A 53 -18.25 -4.47 6.26
N LYS A 54 -17.03 -4.85 6.61
CA LYS A 54 -16.65 -5.36 7.94
C LYS A 54 -16.09 -4.27 8.86
N GLY A 55 -16.08 -3.01 8.43
CA GLY A 55 -15.47 -1.90 9.17
C GLY A 55 -13.95 -1.98 9.27
N ARG A 56 -13.29 -2.71 8.35
CA ARG A 56 -11.84 -2.97 8.38
C ARG A 56 -11.09 -2.27 7.23
N LEU A 57 -11.66 -1.21 6.67
CA LEU A 57 -11.01 -0.39 5.65
C LEU A 57 -10.71 1.00 6.23
N PHE A 58 -9.45 1.41 6.19
CA PHE A 58 -8.96 2.65 6.77
C PHE A 58 -8.26 3.53 5.72
N GLY A 59 -8.31 4.84 5.88
CA GLY A 59 -7.64 5.82 5.00
C GLY A 59 -8.60 6.89 4.45
N PRO A 60 -8.16 7.65 3.43
CA PRO A 60 -6.91 7.50 2.68
C PRO A 60 -5.66 7.94 3.45
N PHE A 61 -4.52 7.29 3.19
CA PHE A 61 -3.21 7.68 3.71
C PHE A 61 -2.23 7.99 2.58
N ASP A 62 -1.44 9.04 2.75
CA ASP A 62 -0.38 9.37 1.81
C ASP A 62 0.83 8.43 1.99
N PHE A 63 1.30 7.88 0.87
CA PHE A 63 2.47 7.03 0.82
C PHE A 63 3.43 7.53 -0.26
N TYR A 64 4.38 8.36 0.17
CA TYR A 64 5.46 8.85 -0.68
C TYR A 64 6.79 8.39 -0.08
N THR A 65 7.49 7.51 -0.78
CA THR A 65 8.85 7.09 -0.42
C THR A 65 9.79 7.51 -1.53
N ILE A 66 10.86 8.23 -1.19
CA ILE A 66 11.87 8.67 -2.14
C ILE A 66 12.41 7.44 -2.88
N SER A 67 12.15 7.28 -4.17
CA SER A 67 12.76 6.19 -4.93
C SER A 67 14.15 6.63 -5.41
N LYS A 68 15.23 6.02 -4.92
CA LYS A 68 16.47 5.95 -5.71
C LYS A 68 16.29 4.79 -6.69
N LEU A 69 16.15 5.13 -7.96
CA LEU A 69 16.02 4.17 -9.07
C LEU A 69 17.37 3.50 -9.34
#